data_AF-A0A964L2H6-F1
#
_entry.id   AF-A0A964L2H6-F1
#
_cell.length_a   1.000
_cell.length_b   1.000
_cell.length_c   1.000
_cell.angle_alpha   90.00
_cell.angle_beta   90.00
_cell.angle_gamma   90.00
#
_symmetry.space_group_name_H-M   'P 1'
#
loop_
_entity.id
_entity.type
_entity.pdbx_description
1 polymer ?
#
loop_
_entity_poly.entity_id
_entity_poly.type
_entity_poly.pdbx_seq_one_letter_code
_entity_poly.pdbx_strand_id
1 'polypeptide(L)'
;MPELPEVETMRRECERKLVGRMLGRITVAPGSARQLVGECREWSSLRGQRVRALERHGKWLLMRLHSGVTVAIHPRMSGRLLVCNPTELARLAPHARVVMRLDNGRLAVLNDARRFGRVLQLPVGTNQPQRTGPDAMKISRASFAAALTSTSRSVKAALLDQVLLAGVGNIYADEMLWMAQVHPGGRADALTHAQSGELHKAMGRVLRGAIVRSGTSFDAGYEGGRNQHQRTGPDAIKISRASFAAALTSTSRSVKAALLDQVLLAGVGNIYADEMLW
;
A
#
# COMPACT_ATOMS: atom_id res chain seq x y z
N MET A 1 -10.39 -1.04 -0.12
CA MET A 1 -9.56 0.18 0.08
C MET A 1 -8.11 -0.26 0.00
N PRO A 2 -7.26 0.26 -0.89
CA PRO A 2 -5.82 0.05 -0.79
C PRO A 2 -5.30 0.27 0.63
N GLU A 3 -4.63 -0.75 1.17
CA GLU A 3 -3.91 -0.69 2.44
C GLU A 3 -2.41 -0.66 2.14
N LEU A 4 -1.57 -0.79 3.17
CA LEU A 4 -0.12 -0.68 3.02
C LEU A 4 0.46 -1.56 1.89
N PRO A 5 0.12 -2.87 1.77
CA PRO A 5 0.67 -3.73 0.72
C PRO A 5 0.37 -3.26 -0.71
N GLU A 6 -0.86 -2.80 -0.95
CA GLU A 6 -1.27 -2.25 -2.24
C GLU A 6 -0.53 -0.96 -2.58
N VAL A 7 -0.32 -0.09 -1.59
CA VAL A 7 0.45 1.16 -1.80
C VAL A 7 1.92 0.85 -2.06
N GLU A 8 2.50 -0.15 -1.39
CA GLU A 8 3.88 -0.59 -1.64
C GLU A 8 4.04 -1.18 -3.05
N THR A 9 3.05 -1.94 -3.50
CA THR A 9 3.02 -2.47 -4.88
C THR A 9 3.00 -1.34 -5.90
N MET A 10 2.09 -0.37 -5.72
CA MET A 10 2.01 0.83 -6.56
C MET A 10 3.31 1.63 -6.55
N ARG A 11 3.97 1.77 -5.38
CA ARG A 11 5.27 2.43 -5.24
C ARG A 11 6.33 1.75 -6.10
N ARG A 12 6.51 0.43 -5.98
CA ARG A 12 7.50 -0.36 -6.76
C ARG A 12 7.28 -0.27 -8.26
N GLU A 13 6.02 -0.28 -8.70
CA GLU A 13 5.67 -0.16 -10.12
C GLU A 13 5.98 1.23 -10.70
N CYS A 14 5.73 2.27 -9.92
CA CYS A 14 5.92 3.65 -10.33
C CYS A 14 7.36 4.13 -10.18
N GLU A 15 8.10 3.63 -9.19
CA GLU A 15 9.47 4.06 -8.86
C GLU A 15 10.38 3.99 -10.09
N ARG A 16 10.44 2.84 -10.76
CA ARG A 16 11.25 2.63 -11.98
C ARG A 16 10.87 3.55 -13.14
N LYS A 17 9.66 4.11 -13.13
CA LYS A 17 9.11 4.93 -14.21
C LYS A 17 9.15 6.43 -13.90
N LEU A 18 9.20 6.81 -12.62
CA LEU A 18 9.12 8.19 -12.15
C LEU A 18 10.43 8.74 -11.60
N VAL A 19 11.21 7.94 -10.88
CA VAL A 19 12.44 8.43 -10.26
C VAL A 19 13.41 8.92 -11.34
N GLY A 20 14.00 10.08 -11.08
CA GLY A 20 14.85 10.79 -12.03
C GLY A 20 14.10 11.58 -13.11
N ARG A 21 12.77 11.49 -13.23
CA ARG A 21 12.01 12.24 -14.24
C ARG A 21 11.64 13.64 -13.77
N MET A 22 11.68 14.59 -14.69
CA MET A 22 11.20 15.96 -14.46
C MET A 22 9.69 16.05 -14.73
N LEU A 23 8.98 16.71 -13.82
CA LEU A 23 7.57 17.05 -13.95
C LEU A 23 7.41 18.25 -14.89
N GLY A 24 6.68 18.06 -15.98
CA GLY A 24 6.34 19.10 -16.94
C GLY A 24 5.01 19.76 -16.63
N ARG A 25 4.17 19.94 -17.65
CA ARG A 25 2.82 20.48 -17.47
C ARG A 25 1.98 19.55 -16.60
N ILE A 26 1.31 20.12 -15.61
CA ILE A 26 0.35 19.43 -14.76
C ILE A 26 -1.05 19.95 -15.06
N THR A 27 -1.97 19.03 -15.33
CA THR A 27 -3.38 19.33 -15.61
C THR A 27 -4.22 18.66 -14.53
N VAL A 28 -5.07 19.44 -13.85
CA VAL A 28 -6.02 18.95 -12.85
C VAL A 28 -7.42 19.01 -13.46
N ALA A 29 -8.15 17.91 -13.42
CA ALA A 29 -9.50 17.84 -13.97
C ALA A 29 -10.47 18.74 -13.18
N PRO A 30 -11.47 19.37 -13.83
CA PRO A 30 -12.47 20.20 -13.16
C PRO A 30 -13.12 19.51 -11.96
N GLY A 31 -13.32 20.23 -10.86
CA GLY A 31 -13.86 19.70 -9.61
C GLY A 31 -12.91 18.79 -8.81
N SER A 32 -11.85 18.26 -9.43
CA SER A 32 -10.84 17.44 -8.73
C SER A 32 -9.95 18.31 -7.86
N ALA A 33 -9.75 19.58 -8.22
CA ALA A 33 -9.04 20.54 -7.39
C ALA A 33 -9.68 20.72 -6.00
N ARG A 34 -11.01 20.50 -5.85
CA ARG A 34 -11.76 20.54 -4.57
C ARG A 34 -11.78 19.20 -3.82
N GLN A 35 -11.67 18.06 -4.51
CA GLN A 35 -11.63 16.72 -3.91
C GLN A 35 -10.23 16.26 -3.51
N LEU A 36 -9.21 16.75 -4.22
CA LEU A 36 -7.80 16.64 -3.85
C LEU A 36 -7.42 17.66 -2.77
N VAL A 37 -8.38 18.42 -2.22
CA VAL A 37 -8.16 19.46 -1.21
C VAL A 37 -7.74 18.85 0.11
N GLY A 38 -6.49 19.13 0.41
CA GLY A 38 -6.05 19.52 1.74
C GLY A 38 -4.90 20.51 1.61
N GLU A 39 -3.85 20.18 0.84
CA GLU A 39 -2.56 20.86 1.05
C GLU A 39 -1.70 21.08 -0.22
N CYS A 40 -2.01 20.50 -1.39
CA CYS A 40 -1.28 20.86 -2.63
C CYS A 40 -1.98 22.04 -3.33
N ARG A 41 -1.71 23.26 -2.86
CA ARG A 41 -2.35 24.49 -3.37
C ARG A 41 -1.76 24.97 -4.69
N GLU A 42 -0.50 24.62 -4.97
CA GLU A 42 0.25 25.18 -6.10
C GLU A 42 0.82 24.08 -7.00
N TRP A 43 -0.04 23.41 -7.76
CA TRP A 43 0.39 22.43 -8.77
C TRP A 43 1.37 23.02 -9.80
N SER A 44 1.26 24.32 -10.09
CA SER A 44 2.21 25.05 -10.93
C SER A 44 3.62 25.06 -10.35
N SER A 45 3.78 25.13 -9.01
CA SER A 45 5.09 25.12 -8.34
C SER A 45 5.86 23.81 -8.54
N LEU A 46 5.15 22.72 -8.84
CA LEU A 46 5.75 21.40 -9.06
C LEU A 46 6.34 21.24 -10.47
N ARG A 47 5.99 22.12 -11.41
CA ARG A 47 6.54 22.10 -12.77
C ARG A 47 8.04 22.40 -12.74
N GLY A 48 8.80 21.67 -13.55
CA GLY A 48 10.26 21.75 -13.63
C GLY A 48 10.98 20.97 -12.54
N GLN A 49 10.27 20.48 -11.51
CA GLN A 49 10.90 19.71 -10.45
C GLN A 49 11.19 18.27 -10.88
N ARG A 50 12.32 17.73 -10.41
CA ARG A 50 12.70 16.33 -10.65
C ARG A 50 12.33 15.44 -9.48
N VAL A 51 11.76 14.27 -9.77
CA VAL A 51 11.46 13.25 -8.76
C VAL A 51 12.76 12.62 -8.29
N ARG A 52 13.10 12.83 -7.02
CA ARG A 52 14.29 12.29 -6.35
C ARG A 52 14.08 10.84 -5.91
N ALA A 53 12.95 10.56 -5.28
CA ALA A 53 12.65 9.24 -4.73
C ALA A 53 11.13 9.02 -4.65
N LEU A 54 10.73 7.75 -4.61
CA LEU A 54 9.35 7.36 -4.37
C LEU A 54 9.28 6.40 -3.18
N GLU A 55 8.78 6.92 -2.07
CA GLU A 55 8.72 6.23 -0.78
C GLU A 55 7.27 5.91 -0.40
N ARG A 56 7.08 5.16 0.69
CA ARG A 56 5.77 4.89 1.28
C ARG A 56 5.84 5.08 2.80
N HIS A 57 4.78 5.65 3.36
CA HIS A 57 4.55 5.67 4.80
C HIS A 57 3.08 5.34 5.11
N GLY A 58 2.83 4.23 5.79
CA GLY A 58 1.51 3.63 5.94
C GLY A 58 0.81 3.46 4.58
N LYS A 59 -0.34 4.13 4.42
CA LYS A 59 -1.15 4.13 3.19
C LYS A 59 -0.88 5.35 2.29
N TRP A 60 0.20 6.08 2.53
CA TRP A 60 0.63 7.21 1.72
C TRP A 60 1.78 6.81 0.80
N LEU A 61 1.67 7.21 -0.46
CA LEU A 61 2.78 7.24 -1.40
C LEU A 61 3.45 8.62 -1.34
N LEU A 62 4.76 8.68 -1.16
CA LEU A 62 5.52 9.91 -0.98
C LEU A 62 6.45 10.13 -2.17
N MET A 63 6.11 11.07 -3.03
CA MET A 63 6.96 11.50 -4.14
C MET A 63 7.88 12.63 -3.65
N ARG A 64 9.15 12.30 -3.43
CA ARG A 64 10.18 13.26 -3.00
C ARG A 64 10.72 13.99 -4.22
N LEU A 65 10.78 15.32 -4.17
CA LEU A 65 11.35 16.14 -5.23
C LEU A 65 12.74 16.66 -4.84
N HIS A 66 13.58 16.98 -5.81
CA HIS A 66 14.94 17.50 -5.57
C HIS A 66 14.95 18.84 -4.81
N SER A 67 13.88 19.63 -4.91
CA SER A 67 13.71 20.88 -4.16
C SER A 67 13.56 20.70 -2.65
N GLY A 68 13.39 19.45 -2.18
CA GLY A 68 13.01 19.15 -0.79
C GLY A 68 11.49 19.07 -0.57
N VAL A 69 10.67 19.52 -1.53
CA VAL A 69 9.22 19.37 -1.48
C VAL A 69 8.83 17.90 -1.60
N THR A 70 7.81 17.48 -0.86
CA THR A 70 7.23 16.14 -0.98
C THR A 70 5.76 16.22 -1.38
N VAL A 71 5.38 15.48 -2.41
CA VAL A 71 3.97 15.28 -2.79
C VAL A 71 3.49 13.95 -2.22
N ALA A 72 2.61 14.00 -1.22
CA ALA A 72 2.04 12.82 -0.58
C ALA A 72 0.67 12.49 -1.19
N ILE A 73 0.50 11.25 -1.65
CA ILE A 73 -0.70 10.78 -2.35
C ILE A 73 -1.33 9.67 -1.51
N HIS A 74 -2.60 9.83 -1.13
CA HIS A 74 -3.39 8.81 -0.47
C HIS A 74 -4.43 8.26 -1.46
N PRO A 75 -4.34 6.99 -1.91
CA PRO A 75 -5.26 6.43 -2.91
C PRO A 75 -6.69 6.24 -2.41
N ARG A 76 -6.88 6.15 -1.08
CA ARG A 76 -8.18 5.88 -0.44
C ARG A 76 -8.77 4.60 -1.01
N MET A 77 -9.92 4.65 -1.69
CA MET A 77 -10.68 3.46 -2.09
C MET A 77 -10.29 2.94 -3.48
N SER A 78 -10.20 3.83 -4.47
CA SER A 78 -9.99 3.48 -5.88
C SER A 78 -8.83 4.22 -6.53
N GLY A 79 -8.19 5.15 -5.82
CA GLY A 79 -7.11 5.95 -6.36
C GLY A 79 -5.89 5.13 -6.71
N ARG A 80 -5.23 5.47 -7.81
CA ARG A 80 -3.95 4.90 -8.23
C ARG A 80 -3.10 5.97 -8.91
N LEU A 81 -1.79 5.86 -8.73
CA LEU A 81 -0.80 6.52 -9.58
C LEU A 81 -0.39 5.54 -10.67
N LEU A 82 -0.48 5.96 -11.92
CA LEU A 82 -0.11 5.18 -13.09
C LEU A 82 0.89 5.96 -13.93
N VAL A 83 1.76 5.26 -14.66
CA VAL A 83 2.63 5.87 -15.68
C VAL A 83 2.40 5.21 -17.02
N CYS A 84 1.87 5.97 -17.97
CA CYS A 84 1.41 5.49 -19.28
C CYS A 84 1.95 6.36 -20.42
N ASN A 85 1.80 5.88 -21.65
CA ASN A 85 2.02 6.68 -22.85
C ASN A 85 0.83 7.62 -23.10
N PRO A 86 1.02 8.75 -23.81
CA PRO A 86 -0.07 9.66 -24.15
C PRO A 86 -1.24 9.00 -24.89
N THR A 87 -0.95 8.02 -25.75
CA THR A 87 -1.94 7.23 -26.50
C THR A 87 -2.90 6.44 -25.60
N GLU A 88 -2.48 6.13 -24.36
CA GLU A 88 -3.28 5.38 -23.40
C GLU A 88 -4.18 6.28 -22.55
N LEU A 89 -3.99 7.60 -22.61
CA LEU A 89 -4.72 8.55 -21.78
C LEU A 89 -6.22 8.50 -22.02
N ALA A 90 -6.67 8.30 -23.26
CA ALA A 90 -8.10 8.23 -23.60
C ALA A 90 -8.84 7.15 -22.78
N ARG A 91 -8.19 6.00 -22.54
CA ARG A 91 -8.75 4.91 -21.71
C ARG A 91 -8.83 5.28 -20.23
N LEU A 92 -7.92 6.12 -19.75
CA LEU A 92 -7.85 6.55 -18.35
C LEU A 92 -8.67 7.82 -18.07
N ALA A 93 -8.96 8.62 -19.10
CA ALA A 93 -9.55 9.95 -19.01
C ALA A 93 -10.83 10.04 -18.16
N PRO A 94 -11.78 9.07 -18.19
CA PRO A 94 -12.99 9.13 -17.35
C PRO A 94 -12.69 9.25 -15.85
N HIS A 95 -11.54 8.71 -15.43
CA HIS A 95 -11.13 8.63 -14.04
C HIS A 95 -9.83 9.38 -13.75
N ALA A 96 -9.19 9.98 -14.75
CA ALA A 96 -8.03 10.84 -14.56
C ALA A 96 -8.42 12.10 -13.78
N ARG A 97 -7.70 12.37 -12.69
CA ARG A 97 -7.91 13.54 -11.82
C ARG A 97 -6.76 14.51 -11.91
N VAL A 98 -5.54 13.99 -11.98
CA VAL A 98 -4.33 14.78 -12.25
C VAL A 98 -3.50 14.07 -13.30
N VAL A 99 -3.03 14.82 -14.28
CA VAL A 99 -2.13 14.33 -15.32
C VAL A 99 -0.87 15.19 -15.28
N MET A 100 0.27 14.57 -15.02
CA MET A 100 1.59 15.21 -15.00
C MET A 100 2.38 14.69 -16.20
N ARG A 101 2.76 15.58 -17.12
CA ARG A 101 3.65 15.23 -18.22
C ARG A 101 5.07 15.02 -17.72
N LEU A 102 5.78 14.03 -18.21
CA LEU A 102 7.18 13.78 -17.87
C LEU A 102 8.11 14.21 -19.01
N ASP A 103 9.38 14.46 -18.71
CA ASP A 103 10.41 14.86 -19.68
C ASP A 103 10.64 13.86 -20.82
N ASN A 104 10.39 12.58 -20.60
CA ASN A 104 10.49 11.51 -21.60
C ASN A 104 9.22 11.33 -22.44
N GLY A 105 8.29 12.29 -22.40
CA GLY A 105 7.04 12.25 -23.17
C GLY A 105 5.94 11.37 -22.57
N ARG A 106 6.19 10.62 -21.49
CA ARG A 106 5.18 9.82 -20.79
C ARG A 106 4.31 10.68 -19.87
N LEU A 107 3.25 10.10 -19.35
CA LEU A 107 2.32 10.74 -18.42
C LEU A 107 2.27 9.98 -17.10
N ALA A 108 2.34 10.71 -15.99
CA ALA A 108 1.99 10.21 -14.67
C ALA A 108 0.55 10.65 -14.34
N VAL A 109 -0.34 9.69 -14.13
CA VAL A 109 -1.79 9.93 -14.01
C VAL A 109 -2.26 9.47 -12.64
N LEU A 110 -2.82 10.41 -11.87
CA LEU A 110 -3.64 10.08 -10.70
C LEU A 110 -5.05 9.75 -11.18
N ASN A 111 -5.37 8.47 -11.18
CA ASN A 111 -6.65 7.93 -11.62
C ASN A 111 -7.48 7.53 -10.40
N ASP A 112 -8.70 8.05 -10.28
CA ASP A 112 -9.58 7.74 -9.16
C ASP A 112 -11.06 7.87 -9.54
N ALA A 113 -11.72 6.72 -9.74
CA ALA A 113 -13.13 6.65 -10.11
C ALA A 113 -14.04 7.32 -9.05
N ARG A 114 -13.85 7.00 -7.76
CA ARG A 114 -14.70 7.48 -6.65
C ARG A 114 -14.34 8.88 -6.15
N ARG A 115 -13.20 9.43 -6.60
CA ARG A 115 -12.73 10.79 -6.25
C ARG A 115 -12.54 11.02 -4.74
N PHE A 116 -12.09 9.99 -4.04
CA PHE A 116 -11.79 10.06 -2.60
C PHE A 116 -10.30 10.27 -2.33
N GLY A 117 -9.44 9.99 -3.29
CA GLY A 117 -8.00 10.13 -3.18
C GLY A 117 -7.59 11.54 -2.78
N ARG A 118 -6.52 11.66 -1.99
CA ARG A 118 -6.01 12.95 -1.52
C ARG A 118 -4.59 13.17 -1.97
N VAL A 119 -4.24 14.44 -2.21
CA VAL A 119 -2.87 14.86 -2.50
C VAL A 119 -2.50 16.03 -1.61
N LEU A 120 -1.37 15.90 -0.93
CA LEU A 120 -0.81 16.92 -0.05
C LEU A 120 0.56 17.33 -0.58
N GLN A 121 0.86 18.63 -0.51
CA GLN A 121 2.22 19.12 -0.66
C GLN A 121 2.76 19.37 0.74
N LEU A 122 3.68 18.53 1.17
CA LEU A 122 4.25 18.64 2.51
C LEU A 122 5.29 19.77 2.55
N PRO A 123 5.36 20.52 3.66
CA PRO A 123 6.43 21.48 3.87
C PRO A 123 7.81 20.83 3.77
N VAL A 124 8.80 21.57 3.27
CA VAL A 124 10.19 21.11 3.22
C VAL A 124 10.65 20.70 4.63
N GLY A 125 11.38 19.58 4.73
CA GLY A 125 11.79 19.00 6.01
C GLY A 125 10.75 18.10 6.68
N THR A 126 9.52 18.02 6.14
CA THR A 126 8.50 17.11 6.65
C THR A 126 8.63 15.72 6.01
N ASN A 127 8.77 14.69 6.85
CA ASN A 127 8.96 13.32 6.38
C ASN A 127 7.65 12.60 6.04
N GLN A 128 6.54 12.95 6.68
CA GLN A 128 5.26 12.27 6.46
C GLN A 128 4.08 13.20 6.77
N PRO A 129 2.87 12.92 6.24
CA PRO A 129 1.67 13.67 6.59
C PRO A 129 1.40 13.69 8.11
N GLN A 130 0.89 14.81 8.62
CA GLN A 130 0.50 14.93 10.02
C GLN A 130 -0.53 13.88 10.44
N ARG A 131 -0.60 13.60 11.74
CA ARG A 131 -1.53 12.60 12.33
C ARG A 131 -1.42 11.22 11.67
N THR A 132 -0.19 10.83 11.32
CA THR A 132 0.14 9.49 10.85
C THR A 132 1.16 8.90 11.81
N GLY A 133 0.85 7.74 12.38
CA GLY A 133 1.69 7.04 13.33
C GLY A 133 2.91 6.37 12.70
N PRO A 134 3.62 5.53 13.46
CA PRO A 134 4.72 4.73 12.93
C PRO A 134 4.25 3.78 11.82
N ASP A 135 5.14 3.52 10.86
CA ASP A 135 4.84 2.60 9.76
C ASP A 135 4.78 1.14 10.26
N ALA A 136 3.69 0.43 9.95
CA ALA A 136 3.49 -0.95 10.40
C ALA A 136 4.59 -1.93 9.95
N MET A 137 5.31 -1.65 8.87
CA MET A 137 6.45 -2.49 8.45
C MET A 137 7.77 -2.15 9.15
N LYS A 138 7.85 -1.00 9.84
CA LYS A 138 9.09 -0.49 10.46
C LYS A 138 9.01 -0.40 11.98
N ILE A 139 7.81 -0.44 12.57
CA ILE A 139 7.60 -0.32 14.01
C ILE A 139 8.21 -1.51 14.77
N SER A 140 8.94 -1.22 15.86
CA SER A 140 9.50 -2.24 16.74
C SER A 140 8.40 -2.97 17.52
N ARG A 141 8.69 -4.17 18.02
CA ARG A 141 7.74 -4.91 18.88
C ARG A 141 7.35 -4.12 20.11
N ALA A 142 8.32 -3.48 20.78
CA ALA A 142 8.07 -2.71 22.00
C ALA A 142 7.19 -1.49 21.72
N SER A 143 7.51 -0.72 20.67
CA SER A 143 6.72 0.44 20.25
C SER A 143 5.32 0.06 19.78
N PHE A 144 5.18 -1.08 19.11
CA PHE A 144 3.88 -1.62 18.69
C PHE A 144 3.00 -1.97 19.88
N ALA A 145 3.54 -2.67 20.88
CA ALA A 145 2.81 -2.99 22.09
C ALA A 145 2.37 -1.70 22.79
N ALA A 146 3.30 -0.76 23.03
CA ALA A 146 2.99 0.51 23.67
C ALA A 146 1.92 1.33 22.93
N ALA A 147 1.95 1.36 21.60
CA ALA A 147 0.97 2.07 20.78
C ALA A 147 -0.44 1.44 20.88
N LEU A 148 -0.54 0.10 20.88
CA LEU A 148 -1.85 -0.56 21.01
C LEU A 148 -2.41 -0.47 22.42
N THR A 149 -1.58 -0.63 23.45
CA THR A 149 -2.03 -0.62 24.85
C THR A 149 -2.30 0.79 25.38
N SER A 150 -2.04 1.85 24.61
CA SER A 150 -2.33 3.23 25.00
C SER A 150 -3.82 3.60 24.93
N THR A 151 -4.71 2.66 24.62
CA THR A 151 -6.14 2.90 24.46
C THR A 151 -6.96 1.73 24.97
N SER A 152 -8.12 2.03 25.57
CA SER A 152 -9.10 1.03 26.04
C SER A 152 -10.08 0.57 24.95
N ARG A 153 -9.96 1.12 23.73
CA ARG A 153 -10.74 0.68 22.56
C ARG A 153 -10.46 -0.79 22.23
N SER A 154 -11.29 -1.38 21.38
CA SER A 154 -11.06 -2.75 20.93
C SER A 154 -9.73 -2.88 20.18
N VAL A 155 -9.09 -4.05 20.24
CA VAL A 155 -7.82 -4.32 19.54
C VAL A 155 -7.96 -4.02 18.05
N LYS A 156 -9.06 -4.44 17.42
CA LYS A 156 -9.31 -4.13 16.00
C LYS A 156 -9.40 -2.63 15.76
N ALA A 157 -10.11 -1.88 16.60
CA ALA A 157 -10.19 -0.42 16.45
C ALA A 157 -8.82 0.26 16.62
N ALA A 158 -7.99 -0.22 17.56
CA ALA A 158 -6.64 0.29 17.76
C ALA A 158 -5.72 0.01 16.55
N LEU A 159 -5.79 -1.19 15.96
CA LEU A 159 -5.04 -1.55 14.75
C LEU A 159 -5.44 -0.71 13.52
N LEU A 160 -6.70 -0.31 13.43
CA LEU A 160 -7.20 0.52 12.32
C LEU A 160 -6.87 2.01 12.49
N ASP A 161 -6.44 2.43 13.68
CA ASP A 161 -6.11 3.82 13.97
C ASP A 161 -4.79 4.21 13.32
N GLN A 162 -4.86 5.03 12.26
CA GLN A 162 -3.66 5.44 11.52
C GLN A 162 -2.73 6.37 12.31
N VAL A 163 -3.16 6.91 13.47
CA VAL A 163 -2.30 7.68 14.39
C VAL A 163 -1.48 6.75 15.29
N LEU A 164 -2.05 5.61 15.69
CA LEU A 164 -1.34 4.61 16.49
C LEU A 164 -0.46 3.71 15.62
N LEU A 165 -0.98 3.29 14.46
CA LEU A 165 -0.31 2.37 13.55
C LEU A 165 -0.68 2.67 12.10
N ALA A 166 0.28 3.20 11.35
CA ALA A 166 0.05 3.58 9.96
C ALA A 166 0.19 2.36 9.04
N GLY A 167 -0.83 2.12 8.21
CA GLY A 167 -0.75 1.14 7.12
C GLY A 167 -1.74 -0.01 7.17
N VAL A 168 -2.14 -0.44 8.37
CA VAL A 168 -3.10 -1.53 8.56
C VAL A 168 -4.52 -1.02 8.30
N GLY A 169 -5.30 -1.73 7.49
CA GLY A 169 -6.73 -1.50 7.30
C GLY A 169 -7.53 -2.75 7.65
N ASN A 170 -8.77 -2.80 7.19
CA ASN A 170 -9.74 -3.78 7.66
C ASN A 170 -9.33 -5.22 7.31
N ILE A 171 -8.82 -5.45 6.11
CA ILE A 171 -8.47 -6.79 5.62
C ILE A 171 -7.29 -7.34 6.42
N TYR A 172 -6.20 -6.56 6.49
CA TYR A 172 -4.99 -7.05 7.15
C TYR A 172 -5.13 -7.07 8.68
N ALA A 173 -5.96 -6.20 9.28
CA ALA A 173 -6.28 -6.30 10.71
C ALA A 173 -6.96 -7.63 11.05
N ASP A 174 -7.96 -8.05 10.25
CA ASP A 174 -8.68 -9.31 10.49
C ASP A 174 -7.75 -10.52 10.32
N GLU A 175 -6.91 -10.54 9.29
CA GLU A 175 -5.93 -11.62 9.07
C GLU A 175 -4.87 -11.67 10.18
N MET A 176 -4.41 -10.51 10.68
CA MET A 176 -3.48 -10.43 11.81
C MET A 176 -4.09 -10.98 13.10
N LEU A 177 -5.31 -10.55 13.43
CA LEU A 177 -6.03 -10.97 14.63
C LEU A 177 -6.36 -12.46 14.59
N TRP A 178 -6.78 -12.96 13.43
CA TRP A 178 -7.00 -14.38 13.22
C TRP A 178 -5.69 -15.16 13.38
N MET A 179 -4.60 -14.76 12.73
CA MET A 179 -3.32 -15.46 12.83
C MET A 179 -2.78 -15.47 14.28
N ALA A 180 -2.94 -14.37 15.02
CA ALA A 180 -2.52 -14.26 16.41
C ALA A 180 -3.52 -14.84 17.42
N GLN A 181 -4.68 -15.34 16.96
CA GLN A 181 -5.77 -15.83 17.79
C GLN A 181 -6.22 -14.81 18.87
N VAL A 182 -6.24 -13.53 18.50
CA VAL A 182 -6.68 -12.43 19.37
C VAL A 182 -8.10 -12.02 18.98
N HIS A 183 -9.02 -11.99 19.95
CA HIS A 183 -10.40 -11.60 19.70
C HIS A 183 -10.49 -10.11 19.26
N PRO A 184 -11.12 -9.78 18.12
CA PRO A 184 -11.13 -8.43 17.57
C PRO A 184 -11.78 -7.40 18.50
N GLY A 185 -12.79 -7.83 19.26
CA GLY A 185 -13.52 -7.01 20.23
C GLY A 185 -12.87 -6.91 21.62
N GLY A 186 -11.78 -7.65 21.88
CA GLY A 186 -11.07 -7.54 23.16
C GLY A 186 -10.50 -6.13 23.36
N ARG A 187 -10.26 -5.71 24.60
CA ARG A 187 -9.67 -4.39 24.88
C ARG A 187 -8.18 -4.39 24.53
N ALA A 188 -7.71 -3.31 23.89
CA ALA A 188 -6.30 -3.20 23.49
C ALA A 188 -5.35 -3.03 24.68
N ASP A 189 -5.76 -2.30 25.72
CA ASP A 189 -5.03 -2.14 26.99
C ASP A 189 -4.98 -3.42 27.84
N ALA A 190 -5.80 -4.43 27.55
CA ALA A 190 -5.79 -5.71 28.24
C ALA A 190 -4.91 -6.78 27.56
N LEU A 191 -4.23 -6.43 26.46
CA LEU A 191 -3.31 -7.35 25.79
C LEU A 191 -2.11 -7.65 26.67
N THR A 192 -1.85 -8.94 26.89
CA THR A 192 -0.62 -9.38 27.55
C THR A 192 0.60 -9.16 26.65
N HIS A 193 1.78 -9.06 27.24
CA HIS A 193 3.04 -8.94 26.50
C HIS A 193 3.25 -10.06 25.46
N ALA A 194 2.79 -11.28 25.79
CA ALA A 194 2.82 -12.41 24.87
C ALA A 194 1.88 -12.21 23.67
N GLN A 195 0.62 -11.82 23.91
CA GLN A 195 -0.35 -11.55 22.84
C GLN A 195 0.08 -10.42 21.93
N SER A 196 0.57 -9.30 22.48
CA SER A 196 1.11 -8.19 21.67
C SER A 196 2.30 -8.63 20.82
N GLY A 197 3.14 -9.53 21.35
CA GLY A 197 4.27 -10.11 20.63
C GLY A 197 3.83 -10.98 19.46
N GLU A 198 2.87 -11.88 19.66
CA GLU A 198 2.35 -12.73 18.59
C GLU A 198 1.60 -11.91 17.54
N LEU A 199 0.85 -10.88 17.94
CA LEU A 199 0.19 -9.97 17.01
C LEU A 199 1.18 -9.17 16.17
N HIS A 200 2.32 -8.73 16.73
CA HIS A 200 3.39 -8.06 15.97
C HIS A 200 4.06 -9.02 14.96
N LYS A 201 4.31 -10.27 15.35
CA LYS A 201 4.81 -11.30 14.43
C LYS A 201 3.81 -11.58 13.29
N ALA A 202 2.53 -11.70 13.63
CA ALA A 202 1.46 -11.90 12.67
C ALA A 202 1.37 -10.73 11.68
N MET A 203 1.46 -9.48 12.16
CA MET A 203 1.56 -8.28 11.31
C MET A 203 2.67 -8.41 10.28
N GLY A 204 3.88 -8.73 10.72
CA GLY A 204 5.03 -8.87 9.83
C GLY A 204 4.81 -9.95 8.76
N ARG A 205 4.28 -11.12 9.14
CA ARG A 205 3.98 -12.23 8.22
C ARG A 205 2.90 -11.86 7.20
N VAL A 206 1.77 -11.34 7.68
CA VAL A 206 0.62 -10.97 6.84
C VAL A 206 0.99 -9.88 5.84
N LEU A 207 1.62 -8.78 6.30
CA LEU A 207 1.96 -7.65 5.43
C LEU A 207 3.05 -8.01 4.42
N ARG A 208 4.12 -8.71 4.82
CA ARG A 208 5.17 -9.15 3.88
C ARG A 208 4.61 -10.13 2.85
N GLY A 209 3.83 -11.11 3.30
CA GLY A 209 3.17 -12.07 2.40
C GLY A 209 2.25 -11.38 1.40
N ALA A 210 1.50 -10.37 1.84
CA ALA A 210 0.65 -9.57 0.96
C ALA A 210 1.47 -8.77 -0.07
N ILE A 211 2.58 -8.14 0.33
CA ILE A 211 3.44 -7.38 -0.59
C ILE A 211 4.04 -8.29 -1.68
N VAL A 212 4.51 -9.49 -1.32
CA VAL A 212 5.05 -10.46 -2.29
C VAL A 212 4.02 -10.85 -3.35
N ARG A 213 2.73 -10.89 -2.98
CA ARG A 213 1.62 -11.24 -3.88
C ARG A 213 0.97 -10.02 -4.57
N SER A 214 1.58 -8.84 -4.49
CA SER A 214 1.00 -7.59 -5.02
C SER A 214 -0.35 -7.19 -4.38
N GLY A 215 -0.59 -7.60 -3.13
CA GLY A 215 -1.79 -7.26 -2.35
C GLY A 215 -3.01 -8.16 -2.60
N THR A 216 -4.17 -7.72 -2.09
CA THR A 216 -5.47 -8.38 -2.30
C THR A 216 -6.30 -7.63 -3.34
N SER A 217 -6.66 -8.31 -4.43
CA SER A 217 -7.44 -7.71 -5.52
C SER A 217 -8.93 -8.04 -5.37
N PHE A 218 -9.71 -7.17 -4.72
CA PHE A 218 -11.16 -7.37 -4.53
C PHE A 218 -12.06 -6.63 -5.53
N ASP A 219 -11.55 -5.66 -6.30
CA ASP A 219 -12.33 -4.99 -7.36
C ASP A 219 -11.84 -5.45 -8.73
N ALA A 220 -12.75 -5.79 -9.64
CA ALA A 220 -12.47 -6.19 -11.03
C ALA A 220 -11.67 -5.16 -11.85
N GLY A 221 -11.43 -3.96 -11.31
CA GLY A 221 -10.51 -2.95 -11.85
C GLY A 221 -9.07 -3.03 -11.34
N TYR A 222 -8.70 -4.00 -10.50
CA TYR A 222 -7.32 -4.24 -10.02
C TYR A 222 -6.52 -5.10 -11.02
N GLU A 223 -6.35 -4.61 -12.25
CA GLU A 223 -5.52 -5.27 -13.28
C GLU A 223 -4.04 -4.87 -13.18
N GLY A 224 -3.43 -5.01 -12.00
CA GLY A 224 -1.99 -4.78 -11.79
C GLY A 224 -1.09 -5.94 -12.23
N GLY A 225 -1.42 -6.66 -13.31
CA GLY A 225 -0.74 -7.93 -13.60
C GLY A 225 -0.72 -8.45 -15.04
N ARG A 226 -1.26 -7.75 -16.05
CA ARG A 226 -1.37 -8.33 -17.40
C ARG A 226 -0.07 -8.43 -18.23
N ASN A 227 1.08 -8.00 -17.72
CA ASN A 227 2.35 -8.04 -18.47
C ASN A 227 3.37 -9.09 -17.98
N GLN A 228 2.94 -10.16 -17.29
CA GLN A 228 3.82 -11.30 -16.97
C GLN A 228 3.47 -12.62 -17.69
N HIS A 229 2.64 -12.60 -18.73
CA HIS A 229 2.47 -13.75 -19.61
C HIS A 229 3.65 -13.90 -20.56
N GLN A 230 4.81 -14.30 -20.04
CA GLN A 230 5.86 -14.95 -20.83
C GLN A 230 7.02 -15.55 -20.01
N ARG A 231 6.76 -16.14 -18.83
CA ARG A 231 7.68 -17.12 -18.22
C ARG A 231 6.90 -18.17 -17.44
N THR A 232 6.52 -19.26 -18.09
CA THR A 232 6.02 -20.47 -17.42
C THR A 232 6.88 -21.65 -17.87
N GLY A 233 7.83 -22.05 -17.01
CA GLY A 233 8.39 -23.40 -17.03
C GLY A 233 7.45 -24.40 -16.35
N PRO A 234 7.69 -25.72 -16.47
CA PRO A 234 6.69 -26.75 -16.20
C PRO A 234 6.32 -26.96 -14.72
N ASP A 235 7.10 -26.46 -13.76
CA ASP A 235 6.99 -26.87 -12.34
C ASP A 235 6.37 -25.82 -11.40
N ALA A 236 5.74 -24.76 -11.91
CA ALA A 236 5.03 -23.81 -11.06
C ALA A 236 3.62 -24.36 -10.72
N ILE A 237 3.43 -24.85 -9.49
CA ILE A 237 2.11 -25.20 -8.94
C ILE A 237 1.20 -23.97 -9.06
N LYS A 238 0.29 -24.02 -10.04
CA LYS A 238 -0.73 -23.00 -10.28
C LYS A 238 -1.78 -23.07 -9.18
N ILE A 239 -1.59 -22.33 -8.09
CA ILE A 239 -2.66 -22.09 -7.14
C ILE A 239 -3.64 -21.11 -7.80
N SER A 240 -4.75 -21.66 -8.30
CA SER A 240 -5.77 -20.89 -9.02
C SER A 240 -6.41 -19.83 -8.11
N ARG A 241 -6.88 -18.72 -8.69
CA ARG A 241 -7.64 -17.67 -7.97
C ARG A 241 -8.86 -18.24 -7.22
N ALA A 242 -9.44 -19.32 -7.73
CA ALA A 242 -10.56 -20.03 -7.11
C ALA A 242 -10.16 -20.74 -5.81
N SER A 243 -8.96 -21.33 -5.77
CA SER A 243 -8.43 -22.04 -4.59
C SER A 243 -8.17 -21.07 -3.41
N PHE A 244 -7.74 -19.85 -3.69
CA PHE A 244 -7.54 -18.81 -2.66
C PHE A 244 -8.85 -18.19 -2.17
N ALA A 245 -9.81 -17.94 -3.07
CA ALA A 245 -11.14 -17.48 -2.69
C ALA A 245 -11.87 -18.52 -1.81
N ALA A 246 -11.75 -19.80 -2.13
CA ALA A 246 -12.30 -20.90 -1.33
C ALA A 246 -11.61 -21.02 0.05
N ALA A 247 -10.30 -20.73 0.13
CA ALA A 247 -9.57 -20.73 1.40
C ALA A 247 -9.97 -19.57 2.33
N LEU A 248 -10.32 -18.41 1.74
CA LEU A 248 -10.77 -17.23 2.49
C LEU A 248 -12.21 -17.33 2.98
N THR A 249 -13.05 -18.14 2.33
CA THR A 249 -14.45 -18.39 2.73
C THR A 249 -14.63 -19.66 3.56
N SER A 250 -13.58 -20.48 3.70
CA SER A 250 -13.62 -21.71 4.50
C SER A 250 -13.68 -21.40 6.00
N THR A 251 -14.68 -21.95 6.68
CA THR A 251 -14.79 -21.96 8.15
C THR A 251 -13.90 -23.03 8.82
N SER A 252 -13.26 -23.91 8.04
CA SER A 252 -12.45 -25.02 8.54
C SER A 252 -10.99 -24.62 8.79
N ARG A 253 -10.59 -24.74 10.07
CA ARG A 253 -9.27 -24.36 10.62
C ARG A 253 -8.10 -25.15 10.02
N SER A 254 -8.28 -26.44 9.73
CA SER A 254 -7.22 -27.30 9.18
C SER A 254 -6.95 -27.02 7.71
N VAL A 255 -7.99 -26.70 6.94
CA VAL A 255 -7.89 -26.42 5.50
C VAL A 255 -7.19 -25.08 5.25
N LYS A 256 -7.52 -24.04 6.04
CA LYS A 256 -6.90 -22.71 5.90
C LYS A 256 -5.41 -22.76 6.30
N ALA A 257 -5.05 -23.48 7.36
CA ALA A 257 -3.66 -23.65 7.79
C ALA A 257 -2.82 -24.44 6.77
N ALA A 258 -3.32 -25.58 6.29
CA ALA A 258 -2.61 -26.39 5.29
C ALA A 258 -2.39 -25.64 3.97
N LEU A 259 -3.35 -24.81 3.55
CA LEU A 259 -3.21 -23.97 2.36
C LEU A 259 -2.24 -22.81 2.58
N LEU A 260 -2.21 -22.20 3.77
CA LEU A 260 -1.21 -21.18 4.11
C LEU A 260 0.22 -21.75 4.16
N ASP A 261 0.41 -22.94 4.71
CA ASP A 261 1.71 -23.62 4.77
C ASP A 261 2.20 -24.08 3.38
N GLN A 262 1.33 -24.66 2.56
CA GLN A 262 1.66 -25.00 1.17
C GLN A 262 2.03 -23.76 0.34
N VAL A 263 1.39 -22.62 0.59
CA VAL A 263 1.67 -21.34 -0.09
C VAL A 263 2.99 -20.72 0.39
N LEU A 264 3.33 -20.86 1.67
CA LEU A 264 4.62 -20.40 2.21
C LEU A 264 5.78 -21.24 1.66
N LEU A 265 5.62 -22.56 1.58
CA LEU A 265 6.64 -23.46 1.02
C LEU A 265 6.84 -23.23 -0.49
N ALA A 266 5.77 -23.00 -1.26
CA ALA A 266 5.86 -22.74 -2.70
C ALA A 266 6.44 -21.36 -3.06
N GLY A 267 6.37 -20.37 -2.16
CA GLY A 267 6.88 -19.01 -2.38
C GLY A 267 8.32 -18.76 -1.92
N VAL A 268 8.90 -19.67 -1.13
CA VAL A 268 10.28 -19.55 -0.60
C VAL A 268 11.32 -20.16 -1.55
N GLY A 269 10.91 -21.01 -2.49
CA GLY A 269 11.80 -21.84 -3.29
C GLY A 269 12.70 -21.15 -4.34
N ASN A 270 12.80 -19.81 -4.41
CA ASN A 270 13.74 -19.20 -5.38
C ASN A 270 14.16 -17.73 -5.17
N ILE A 271 13.98 -17.13 -3.99
CA ILE A 271 14.25 -15.67 -3.81
C ILE A 271 15.25 -15.35 -2.67
N TYR A 272 15.70 -16.31 -1.85
CA TYR A 272 16.65 -16.01 -0.77
C TYR A 272 17.71 -17.11 -0.58
N ALA A 273 18.55 -17.34 -1.59
CA ALA A 273 19.77 -18.13 -1.42
C ALA A 273 21.03 -17.28 -1.12
N ASP A 274 21.02 -15.95 -1.36
CA ASP A 274 22.26 -15.16 -1.33
C ASP A 274 22.33 -13.96 -0.35
N GLU A 275 21.29 -13.67 0.44
CA GLU A 275 21.33 -12.51 1.37
C GLU A 275 20.86 -12.86 2.78
N MET A 276 21.52 -13.84 3.40
CA MET A 276 21.44 -14.10 4.85
C MET A 276 22.83 -14.25 5.48
N LEU A 277 23.65 -13.21 5.34
CA LEU A 277 24.69 -12.88 6.31
C LEU A 277 24.52 -11.41 6.68
N TRP A 278 24.52 -11.14 8.00
CA TRP A 278 24.35 -9.87 8.74
C TRP A 278 22.94 -9.56 9.25
#